data_AF-A0A966TXY3-F1
#
_entry.id   AF-A0A966TXY3-F1
#
_cell.length_a   1.000
_cell.length_b   1.000
_cell.length_c   1.000
_cell.angle_alpha   90.00
_cell.angle_beta   90.00
_cell.angle_gamma   90.00
#
_symmetry.space_group_name_H-M   'P 1'
#
loop_
_entity.id
_entity.type
_entity.pdbx_description
1 polymer ?
#
loop_
_entity_poly.entity_id
_entity_poly.type
_entity_poly.pdbx_seq_one_letter_code
_entity_poly.pdbx_strand_id
1 'polypeptide(L)'
;MEFPVRNYAEFVVSQAFLDRAGRFTTWDIELNCSFAPYRRTLKKVNFEEAYHFRHGAMWTEFYYNQNDETKKLVEDAVRWIFPWGYHWYGRPDDLKGYPDQLNYKVRAWSNDTMRSKWLRSATDFADRVGLKVPAEKDKETGEYRITDMPYPMTFDAANHDWEWEETTWDRAIGNFKSGGPMRPSCYERLQREEWGDQLW
;
A
#
# COMPACT_ATOMS: atom_id res chain seq x y z
N MET A 1 -1.04 -10.25 -1.93
CA MET A 1 0.09 -9.84 -2.79
C MET A 1 0.43 -10.97 -3.73
N GLU A 2 0.86 -10.66 -4.94
CA GLU A 2 1.32 -11.66 -5.94
C GLU A 2 2.78 -12.08 -5.74
N PHE A 3 3.36 -11.70 -4.60
CA PHE A 3 4.71 -12.02 -4.14
C PHE A 3 4.66 -12.82 -2.84
N PRO A 4 5.55 -13.82 -2.67
CA PRO A 4 5.59 -14.59 -1.44
C PRO A 4 5.98 -13.70 -0.27
N VAL A 5 5.24 -13.82 0.83
CA VAL A 5 5.59 -13.15 2.09
C VAL A 5 6.75 -13.91 2.71
N ARG A 6 7.95 -13.30 2.73
CA ARG A 6 9.20 -14.00 3.08
C ARG A 6 9.30 -14.42 4.55
N ASN A 7 8.69 -13.66 5.45
CA ASN A 7 8.72 -13.91 6.89
C ASN A 7 7.62 -13.10 7.60
N TYR A 8 7.48 -13.30 8.91
CA TYR A 8 6.46 -12.60 9.70
C TYR A 8 6.71 -11.09 9.85
N ALA A 9 7.97 -10.63 9.81
CA ALA A 9 8.28 -9.20 9.84
C ALA A 9 7.74 -8.50 8.57
N GLU A 10 7.92 -9.11 7.40
CA GLU A 10 7.35 -8.60 6.14
C GLU A 10 5.82 -8.58 6.18
N PHE A 11 5.19 -9.59 6.78
CA PHE A 11 3.74 -9.61 6.96
C PHE A 11 3.23 -8.40 7.76
N VAL A 12 3.82 -8.14 8.93
CA VAL A 12 3.36 -7.03 9.79
C VAL A 12 3.74 -5.65 9.25
N VAL A 13 4.86 -5.54 8.52
CA VAL A 13 5.23 -4.32 7.77
C VAL A 13 4.24 -4.07 6.64
N SER A 14 3.81 -5.12 5.93
CA SER A 14 2.76 -5.03 4.92
C SER A 14 1.46 -4.47 5.52
N GLN A 15 1.05 -4.95 6.70
CA GLN A 15 -0.11 -4.38 7.39
C GLN A 15 0.12 -2.92 7.82
N ALA A 16 1.32 -2.58 8.30
CA ALA A 16 1.65 -1.23 8.78
C ALA A 16 1.57 -0.16 7.67
N PHE A 17 1.92 -0.53 6.42
CA PHE A 17 2.02 0.40 5.29
C PHE A 17 0.94 0.19 4.21
N LEU A 18 0.61 -1.06 3.83
CA LEU A 18 -0.35 -1.35 2.76
C LEU A 18 -1.80 -1.32 3.24
N ASP A 19 -2.13 -1.89 4.40
CA ASP A 19 -3.49 -1.74 4.95
C ASP A 19 -3.74 -0.26 5.29
N ARG A 20 -2.70 0.49 5.69
CA ARG A 20 -2.76 1.95 5.81
C ARG A 20 -3.08 2.61 4.46
N ALA A 21 -2.53 2.12 3.35
CA ALA A 21 -2.81 2.64 2.02
C ALA A 21 -4.26 2.36 1.58
N GLY A 22 -4.69 1.09 1.72
CA GLY A 22 -6.06 0.64 1.47
C GLY A 22 -7.07 1.42 2.30
N ARG A 23 -6.76 1.67 3.57
CA ARG A 23 -7.61 2.44 4.46
C ARG A 23 -7.90 3.86 3.97
N PHE A 24 -6.96 4.57 3.36
CA PHE A 24 -7.27 5.90 2.81
C PHE A 24 -8.20 5.83 1.60
N THR A 25 -8.11 4.76 0.80
CA THR A 25 -9.06 4.52 -0.30
C THR A 25 -10.47 4.26 0.24
N THR A 26 -10.61 3.34 1.21
CA THR A 26 -11.92 2.98 1.75
C THR A 26 -12.49 4.06 2.66
N TRP A 27 -11.67 4.84 3.35
CA TRP A 27 -12.12 5.96 4.18
C TRP A 27 -12.75 7.06 3.32
N ASP A 28 -12.15 7.41 2.19
CA ASP A 28 -12.76 8.41 1.29
C ASP A 28 -14.18 8.01 0.87
N ILE A 29 -14.36 6.74 0.48
CA ILE A 29 -15.65 6.22 0.04
C ILE A 29 -16.64 6.21 1.23
N GLU A 30 -16.23 5.83 2.44
CA GLU A 30 -17.07 5.90 3.64
C GLU A 30 -17.56 7.34 3.94
N LEU A 31 -16.72 8.34 3.73
CA LEU A 31 -17.07 9.72 4.01
C LEU A 31 -17.93 10.34 2.92
N ASN A 32 -17.58 10.09 1.66
CA ASN A 32 -17.99 10.94 0.54
C ASN A 32 -18.82 10.24 -0.54
N CYS A 33 -18.91 8.91 -0.54
CA CYS A 33 -19.57 8.18 -1.63
C CYS A 33 -21.06 8.53 -1.75
N SER A 34 -21.50 8.86 -2.97
CA SER A 34 -22.90 9.13 -3.33
C SER A 34 -23.77 7.87 -3.29
N PHE A 35 -23.19 6.69 -3.45
CA PHE A 35 -23.91 5.42 -3.41
C PHE A 35 -23.97 4.86 -1.98
N ALA A 36 -25.13 5.05 -1.34
CA ALA A 36 -25.32 4.79 0.08
C ALA A 36 -25.02 3.35 0.55
N PRO A 37 -25.33 2.27 -0.21
CA PRO A 37 -24.94 0.91 0.16
C PRO A 37 -23.43 0.76 0.32
N TYR A 38 -22.64 1.25 -0.65
CA TYR A 38 -21.19 1.14 -0.59
C TYR A 38 -20.61 1.91 0.60
N ARG A 39 -21.11 3.14 0.81
CA ARG A 39 -20.76 3.96 1.97
C ARG A 39 -21.03 3.27 3.30
N ARG A 40 -22.22 2.66 3.47
CA ARG A 40 -22.61 2.01 4.73
C ARG A 40 -21.81 0.76 5.01
N THR A 41 -21.52 -0.05 3.99
CA THR A 41 -20.67 -1.25 4.15
C THR A 41 -19.29 -0.88 4.65
N LEU A 42 -18.70 0.20 4.13
CA LEU A 42 -17.37 0.63 4.53
C LEU A 42 -17.27 1.13 5.97
N LYS A 43 -18.37 1.56 6.60
CA LYS A 43 -18.34 1.87 8.05
C LYS A 43 -17.94 0.66 8.89
N LYS A 44 -18.44 -0.52 8.53
CA LYS A 44 -18.09 -1.78 9.20
C LYS A 44 -16.68 -2.21 8.83
N VAL A 45 -16.37 -2.23 7.53
CA VAL A 45 -15.03 -2.62 7.03
C VAL A 45 -13.95 -1.76 7.67
N ASN A 46 -14.07 -0.43 7.64
CA ASN A 46 -13.05 0.47 8.20
C ASN A 46 -12.93 0.39 9.72
N PHE A 47 -14.00 0.02 10.43
CA PHE A 47 -13.94 -0.25 11.86
C PHE A 47 -13.08 -1.49 12.16
N GLU A 48 -13.25 -2.56 11.39
CA GLU A 48 -12.47 -3.79 11.50
C GLU A 48 -11.03 -3.60 10.98
N GLU A 49 -10.86 -2.93 9.83
CA GLU A 49 -9.56 -2.63 9.22
C GLU A 49 -8.64 -1.79 10.11
N ALA A 50 -9.24 -0.98 11.01
CA ALA A 50 -8.50 -0.22 11.98
C ALA A 50 -7.68 -1.10 12.94
N TYR A 51 -8.11 -2.35 13.16
CA TYR A 51 -7.33 -3.33 13.91
C TYR A 51 -6.07 -3.75 13.14
N HIS A 52 -6.19 -4.06 11.85
CA HIS A 52 -5.09 -4.63 11.05
C HIS A 52 -3.89 -3.70 10.93
N PHE A 53 -4.09 -2.43 10.56
CA PHE A 53 -2.95 -1.52 10.44
C PHE A 53 -2.33 -1.15 11.81
N ARG A 54 -3.12 -1.16 12.89
CA ARG A 54 -2.62 -0.96 14.27
C ARG A 54 -1.82 -2.16 14.75
N HIS A 55 -2.30 -3.37 14.47
CA HIS A 55 -1.57 -4.62 14.71
C HIS A 55 -0.24 -4.62 13.96
N GLY A 56 -0.26 -4.31 12.66
CA GLY A 56 0.94 -4.17 11.84
C GLY A 56 1.92 -3.16 12.42
N ALA A 57 1.44 -1.97 12.79
CA ALA A 57 2.26 -0.91 13.40
C ALA A 57 2.91 -1.35 14.72
N MET A 58 2.13 -1.97 15.62
CA MET A 58 2.62 -2.45 16.92
C MET A 58 3.69 -3.52 16.77
N TRP A 59 3.45 -4.54 15.93
CA TRP A 59 4.41 -5.63 15.75
C TRP A 59 5.64 -5.22 14.95
N THR A 60 5.49 -4.33 13.97
CA THR A 60 6.63 -3.74 13.27
C THR A 60 7.56 -3.03 14.25
N GLU A 61 7.02 -2.20 15.14
CA GLU A 61 7.78 -1.52 16.19
C GLU A 61 8.38 -2.50 17.20
N PHE A 62 7.64 -3.54 17.59
CA PHE A 62 8.14 -4.58 18.47
C PHE A 62 9.39 -5.25 17.87
N TYR A 63 9.31 -5.78 16.64
CA TYR A 63 10.43 -6.47 16.00
C TYR A 63 11.60 -5.54 15.68
N TYR A 64 11.33 -4.28 15.32
CA TYR A 64 12.39 -3.30 15.07
C TYR A 64 13.28 -3.05 16.29
N ASN A 65 12.72 -3.22 17.50
CA ASN A 65 13.39 -2.93 18.77
C ASN A 65 13.88 -4.18 19.52
N GLN A 66 13.73 -5.41 19.00
CA GLN A 66 14.15 -6.60 19.74
C GLN A 66 15.67 -6.85 19.68
N ASN A 67 16.23 -6.96 18.48
CA ASN A 67 17.66 -7.20 18.26
C ASN A 67 18.06 -6.83 16.82
N ASP A 68 19.35 -6.89 16.52
CA ASP A 68 19.89 -6.52 15.19
C ASP A 68 19.35 -7.39 14.05
N GLU A 69 19.07 -8.67 14.30
CA GLU A 69 18.52 -9.59 13.30
C GLU A 69 17.09 -9.20 12.92
N THR A 70 16.21 -9.04 13.90
CA THR A 70 14.81 -8.65 13.63
C THR A 70 14.70 -7.23 13.11
N LYS A 71 15.58 -6.34 13.57
CA LYS A 71 15.70 -4.99 13.02
C LYS A 71 16.02 -5.03 11.53
N LYS A 72 16.99 -5.83 11.11
CA LYS A 72 17.37 -5.98 9.71
C LYS A 72 16.21 -6.54 8.87
N LEU A 73 15.47 -7.52 9.39
CA LEU A 73 14.28 -8.06 8.71
C LEU A 73 13.21 -6.98 8.49
N VAL A 74 12.97 -6.10 9.48
CA VAL A 74 12.03 -4.99 9.35
C VAL A 74 12.52 -3.96 8.33
N GLU A 75 13.80 -3.58 8.37
CA GLU A 75 14.38 -2.63 7.41
C GLU A 75 14.29 -3.15 5.96
N ASP A 76 14.61 -4.42 5.73
CA ASP A 76 14.51 -5.06 4.41
C ASP A 76 13.05 -5.16 3.93
N ALA A 77 12.12 -5.44 4.84
CA ALA A 77 10.70 -5.41 4.54
C ALA A 77 10.20 -4.00 4.21
N VAL A 78 10.62 -2.97 4.96
CA VAL A 78 10.23 -1.57 4.69
C VAL A 78 10.71 -1.12 3.33
N ARG A 79 11.96 -1.46 2.95
CA ARG A 79 12.51 -1.16 1.62
C ARG A 79 11.66 -1.76 0.50
N TRP A 80 11.16 -2.97 0.69
CA TRP A 80 10.27 -3.62 -0.28
C TRP A 80 8.86 -3.04 -0.30
N ILE A 81 8.27 -2.80 0.88
CA ILE A 81 6.84 -2.52 1.04
C ILE A 81 6.49 -1.04 0.88
N PHE A 82 7.34 -0.11 1.34
CA PHE A 82 7.01 1.33 1.31
C PHE A 82 6.70 1.84 -0.11
N PRO A 83 7.51 1.53 -1.14
CA PRO A 83 7.19 1.83 -2.54
C PRO A 83 5.78 1.41 -3.00
N TRP A 84 5.32 0.21 -2.60
CA TRP A 84 3.99 -0.29 -2.95
C TRP A 84 2.89 0.60 -2.38
N GLY A 85 3.05 1.05 -1.14
CA GLY A 85 2.08 1.96 -0.49
C GLY A 85 2.01 3.31 -1.19
N TYR A 86 3.14 3.85 -1.67
CA TYR A 86 3.15 5.11 -2.41
C TYR A 86 2.52 4.98 -3.82
N HIS A 87 2.77 3.87 -4.52
CA HIS A 87 2.20 3.59 -5.84
C HIS A 87 0.73 3.14 -5.80
N TRP A 88 0.18 2.80 -4.62
CA TRP A 88 -1.17 2.27 -4.42
C TRP A 88 -2.28 3.04 -5.14
N TYR A 89 -2.15 4.36 -5.20
CA TYR A 89 -3.19 5.25 -5.75
C TYR A 89 -3.13 5.40 -7.28
N GLY A 90 -2.13 4.82 -7.93
CA GLY A 90 -1.91 4.89 -9.38
C GLY A 90 -1.38 6.25 -9.83
N ARG A 91 -1.65 6.58 -11.10
CA ARG A 91 -1.16 7.79 -11.79
C ARG A 91 -1.48 9.08 -11.00
N PRO A 92 -0.62 10.12 -11.09
CA PRO A 92 -0.93 11.44 -10.56
C PRO A 92 -2.15 12.05 -11.24
N ASP A 93 -2.71 13.08 -10.63
CA ASP A 93 -4.00 13.63 -11.04
C ASP A 93 -3.98 14.23 -12.45
N ASP A 94 -2.85 14.82 -12.86
CA ASP A 94 -2.61 15.39 -14.19
C ASP A 94 -2.57 14.32 -15.31
N LEU A 95 -2.28 13.06 -14.97
CA LEU A 95 -2.23 11.93 -15.89
C LEU A 95 -3.45 11.01 -15.79
N LYS A 96 -4.46 11.37 -15.00
CA LYS A 96 -5.65 10.54 -14.77
C LYS A 96 -6.70 10.75 -15.87
N GLY A 97 -6.94 9.70 -16.66
CA GLY A 97 -7.88 9.75 -17.79
C GLY A 97 -9.37 9.58 -17.45
N TYR A 98 -9.73 9.19 -16.21
CA TYR A 98 -11.12 8.84 -15.85
C TYR A 98 -11.60 9.63 -14.62
N PRO A 99 -12.15 10.85 -14.81
CA PRO A 99 -12.61 11.71 -13.73
C PRO A 99 -13.99 11.30 -13.17
N ASP A 100 -14.69 10.35 -13.78
CA ASP A 100 -16.07 9.99 -13.44
C ASP A 100 -16.27 9.58 -11.98
N GLN A 101 -15.26 8.97 -11.37
CA GLN A 101 -15.30 8.63 -9.95
C GLN A 101 -15.43 9.87 -9.05
N LEU A 102 -14.85 11.00 -9.45
CA LEU A 102 -14.98 12.29 -8.77
C LEU A 102 -16.29 12.98 -9.16
N ASN A 103 -16.64 12.99 -10.45
CA ASN A 103 -17.85 13.62 -10.97
C ASN A 103 -19.12 13.03 -10.34
N TYR A 104 -19.21 11.70 -10.29
CA TYR A 104 -20.32 10.98 -9.67
C TYR A 104 -20.19 10.84 -8.15
N LYS A 105 -19.12 11.40 -7.56
CA LYS A 105 -18.82 11.31 -6.13
C LYS A 105 -18.80 9.85 -5.64
N VAL A 106 -18.24 8.93 -6.41
CA VAL A 106 -17.88 7.60 -5.90
C VAL A 106 -16.80 7.74 -4.83
N ARG A 107 -15.88 8.69 -5.05
CA ARG A 107 -14.85 9.20 -4.14
C ARG A 107 -14.79 10.72 -4.24
N ALA A 108 -14.26 11.40 -3.21
CA ALA A 108 -13.99 12.83 -3.28
C ALA A 108 -12.50 13.15 -3.33
N TRP A 109 -11.63 12.28 -2.81
CA TRP A 109 -10.19 12.50 -2.83
C TRP A 109 -9.61 12.11 -4.19
N SER A 110 -8.76 12.99 -4.70
CA SER A 110 -7.95 12.74 -5.88
C SER A 110 -6.85 11.70 -5.56
N ASN A 111 -6.16 11.18 -6.58
CA ASN A 111 -5.08 10.21 -6.35
C ASN A 111 -3.95 10.87 -5.53
N ASP A 112 -3.59 12.11 -5.86
CA ASP A 112 -2.54 12.83 -5.15
C ASP A 112 -2.96 13.19 -3.73
N THR A 113 -4.23 13.56 -3.53
CA THR A 113 -4.78 13.80 -2.18
C THR A 113 -4.65 12.57 -1.29
N MET A 114 -5.02 11.39 -1.79
CA MET A 114 -4.88 10.15 -1.02
C MET A 114 -3.42 9.78 -0.77
N ARG A 115 -2.56 9.93 -1.78
CA ARG A 115 -1.13 9.65 -1.67
C ARG A 115 -0.46 10.54 -0.63
N SER A 116 -0.76 11.84 -0.60
CA SER A 116 -0.22 12.77 0.39
C SER A 116 -0.72 12.46 1.81
N LYS A 117 -1.98 12.06 1.97
CA LYS A 117 -2.51 11.62 3.27
C LYS A 117 -1.82 10.35 3.77
N TRP A 118 -1.60 9.38 2.87
CA TRP A 118 -0.84 8.18 3.19
C TRP A 118 0.60 8.48 3.55
N LEU A 119 1.30 9.28 2.73
CA LEU A 119 2.71 9.63 2.91
C LEU A 119 2.91 10.25 4.29
N ARG A 120 2.10 11.25 4.63
CA ARG A 120 2.09 11.83 5.97
C ARG A 120 1.93 10.78 7.07
N SER A 121 0.89 9.94 6.96
CA SER A 121 0.59 8.95 7.99
C SER A 121 1.65 7.86 8.12
N ALA A 122 2.29 7.48 7.01
CA ALA A 122 3.35 6.49 6.95
C ALA A 122 4.67 7.06 7.49
N THR A 123 5.04 8.28 7.11
CA THR A 123 6.23 8.98 7.62
C THR A 123 6.10 9.29 9.11
N ASP A 124 4.94 9.79 9.57
CA ASP A 124 4.71 10.01 11.02
C ASP A 124 4.87 8.71 11.83
N PHE A 125 4.44 7.58 11.28
CA PHE A 125 4.64 6.27 11.90
C PHE A 125 6.12 5.87 11.89
N ALA A 126 6.80 6.03 10.76
CA ALA A 126 8.21 5.70 10.61
C ALA A 126 9.09 6.52 11.57
N ASP A 127 8.89 7.84 11.63
CA ASP A 127 9.61 8.75 12.52
C ASP A 127 9.44 8.38 13.99
N ARG A 128 8.22 8.05 14.40
CA ARG A 128 7.92 7.63 15.78
C ARG A 128 8.65 6.35 16.18
N VAL A 129 8.80 5.40 15.26
CA VAL A 129 9.49 4.12 15.49
C VAL A 129 11.01 4.26 15.30
N GLY A 130 11.47 5.29 14.57
CA GLY A 130 12.85 5.44 14.14
C GLY A 130 13.19 4.60 12.89
N LEU A 131 12.18 4.26 12.08
CA LEU A 131 12.36 3.57 10.79
C LEU A 131 12.86 4.56 9.74
N LYS A 132 13.76 4.10 8.87
CA LYS A 132 14.18 4.87 7.70
C LYS A 132 13.24 4.58 6.52
N VAL A 133 12.59 5.62 6.02
CA VAL A 133 11.77 5.61 4.80
C VAL A 133 12.25 6.72 3.86
N PRO A 134 12.07 6.61 2.54
CA PRO A 134 12.51 7.62 1.57
C PRO A 134 11.53 8.81 1.50
N ALA A 135 11.19 9.36 2.67
CA ALA A 135 10.23 10.43 2.80
C ALA A 135 10.55 11.28 4.04
N GLU A 136 10.35 12.58 3.93
CA GLU A 136 10.57 13.51 5.04
C GLU A 136 9.45 14.55 5.11
N LYS A 137 9.33 15.17 6.29
CA LYS A 137 8.52 16.35 6.49
C LYS A 137 9.36 17.60 6.25
N ASP A 138 8.94 18.44 5.32
CA ASP A 138 9.51 19.76 5.12
C ASP A 138 9.22 20.63 6.36
N LYS A 139 10.27 21.21 6.94
CA LYS A 139 10.17 21.97 8.19
C LYS A 139 9.52 23.35 8.02
N GLU A 140 9.58 23.91 6.82
CA GLU A 140 9.05 25.24 6.53
C GLU A 140 7.56 25.17 6.18
N THR A 141 7.19 24.25 5.29
CA THR A 141 5.80 24.12 4.82
C THR A 141 4.97 23.16 5.68
N GLY A 142 5.62 22.23 6.40
CA GLY A 142 4.96 21.15 7.12
C GLY A 142 4.42 20.05 6.21
N GLU A 143 4.69 20.11 4.90
CA GLU A 143 4.28 19.12 3.91
C GLU A 143 5.24 17.92 3.91
N TYR A 144 4.78 16.78 3.39
CA TYR A 144 5.57 15.56 3.31
C TYR A 144 5.94 15.31 1.86
N ARG A 145 7.20 15.00 1.61
CA ARG A 145 7.72 14.72 0.26
C ARG A 145 8.57 13.45 0.25
N ILE A 146 8.65 12.84 -0.92
CA ILE A 146 9.63 11.78 -1.20
C ILE A 146 11.01 12.41 -1.39
N THR A 147 12.06 11.76 -0.89
CA THR A 147 13.45 12.24 -1.04
C THR A 147 14.23 11.37 -2.02
N ASP A 148 14.37 10.07 -1.71
CA ASP A 148 15.32 9.16 -2.36
C ASP A 148 14.62 7.96 -2.99
N MET A 149 13.41 8.16 -3.52
CA MET A 149 12.64 7.12 -4.18
C MET A 149 12.08 7.63 -5.50
N PRO A 150 12.45 7.03 -6.65
CA PRO A 150 11.90 7.42 -7.93
C PRO A 150 10.38 7.17 -8.00
N TYR A 151 9.68 8.02 -8.75
CA TYR A 151 8.24 7.90 -8.92
C TYR A 151 7.80 8.45 -10.29
N PRO A 152 7.31 7.60 -11.21
CA PRO A 152 7.05 6.18 -11.05
C PRO A 152 8.32 5.32 -11.22
N MET A 153 8.30 4.11 -10.66
CA MET A 153 9.34 3.09 -10.83
C MET A 153 8.74 1.69 -11.02
N THR A 154 9.60 0.73 -11.35
CA THR A 154 9.26 -0.69 -11.63
C THR A 154 9.87 -1.62 -10.59
N PHE A 155 9.38 -2.85 -10.53
CA PHE A 155 9.98 -3.91 -9.72
C PHE A 155 10.56 -5.02 -10.60
N ASP A 156 11.58 -5.69 -10.06
CA ASP A 156 12.11 -6.95 -10.56
C ASP A 156 11.41 -8.10 -9.81
N ALA A 157 10.55 -8.82 -10.53
CA ALA A 157 9.77 -9.91 -9.97
C ALA A 157 10.62 -11.12 -9.56
N ALA A 158 11.75 -11.34 -10.23
CA ALA A 158 12.62 -12.48 -9.97
C ALA A 158 13.48 -12.24 -8.71
N ASN A 159 13.93 -10.99 -8.53
CA ASN A 159 14.82 -10.62 -7.43
C ASN A 159 14.09 -10.09 -6.18
N HIS A 160 12.76 -9.93 -6.24
CA HIS A 160 11.94 -9.42 -5.12
C HIS A 160 12.46 -8.06 -4.65
N ASP A 161 12.72 -7.17 -5.62
CA ASP A 161 13.25 -5.83 -5.38
C ASP A 161 12.65 -4.80 -6.35
N TRP A 162 12.81 -3.52 -6.02
CA TRP A 162 12.52 -2.40 -6.89
C TRP A 162 13.73 -2.06 -7.76
N GLU A 163 13.44 -1.66 -9.00
CA GLU A 163 14.40 -0.96 -9.84
C GLU A 163 14.40 0.51 -9.40
N TRP A 164 15.42 0.92 -8.64
CA TRP A 164 15.54 2.27 -8.07
C TRP A 164 15.95 3.33 -9.12
N GLU A 165 15.26 3.30 -10.26
CA GLU A 165 15.41 4.22 -11.38
C GLU A 165 14.03 4.74 -11.80
N GLU A 166 13.96 6.02 -12.15
CA GLU A 166 12.71 6.62 -12.64
C GLU A 166 12.34 6.02 -14.01
N THR A 167 11.05 5.84 -14.24
CA THR A 167 10.56 5.33 -15.51
C THR A 167 9.33 6.08 -16.02
N THR A 168 8.77 5.66 -17.14
CA THR A 168 7.50 6.19 -17.65
C THR A 168 6.32 5.51 -16.98
N TRP A 169 5.19 6.21 -16.87
CA TRP A 169 3.95 5.64 -16.35
C TRP A 169 3.43 4.45 -17.15
N ASP A 170 3.68 4.41 -18.46
CA ASP A 170 3.26 3.27 -19.29
C ASP A 170 4.11 2.03 -18.99
N ARG A 171 5.42 2.18 -18.79
CA ARG A 171 6.29 1.09 -18.35
C ARG A 171 5.94 0.61 -16.95
N ALA A 172 5.77 1.53 -15.99
CA ALA A 172 5.39 1.19 -14.62
C ALA A 172 4.07 0.42 -14.57
N ILE A 173 3.02 0.91 -15.25
CA ILE A 173 1.73 0.21 -15.32
C ILE A 173 1.86 -1.15 -16.03
N GLY A 174 2.67 -1.24 -17.09
CA GLY A 174 2.96 -2.51 -17.77
C GLY A 174 3.59 -3.54 -16.83
N ASN A 175 4.57 -3.13 -16.03
CA ASN A 175 5.24 -3.97 -15.03
C ASN A 175 4.30 -4.36 -13.87
N PHE A 176 3.48 -3.44 -13.35
CA PHE A 176 2.48 -3.79 -12.33
C PHE A 176 1.44 -4.79 -12.88
N LYS A 177 1.11 -4.65 -14.17
CA LYS A 177 0.27 -5.60 -14.90
C LYS A 177 0.96 -6.90 -15.29
N SER A 178 2.28 -7.06 -15.20
CA SER A 178 2.91 -8.39 -15.33
C SER A 178 2.85 -9.18 -14.02
N GLY A 179 2.84 -8.46 -12.89
CA GLY A 179 2.61 -9.05 -11.56
C GLY A 179 3.80 -9.78 -10.98
N GLY A 180 3.56 -10.43 -9.85
CA GLY A 180 4.56 -11.22 -9.14
C GLY A 180 4.51 -12.72 -9.46
N PRO A 181 5.52 -13.49 -8.98
CA PRO A 181 5.67 -14.91 -9.30
C PRO A 181 4.53 -15.80 -8.78
N MET A 182 3.75 -15.35 -7.79
CA MET A 182 2.60 -16.12 -7.30
C MET A 182 1.32 -15.88 -8.11
N ARG A 183 1.30 -14.93 -9.05
CA ARG A 183 0.07 -14.61 -9.79
C ARG A 183 -0.58 -15.85 -10.46
N PRO A 184 0.15 -16.72 -11.18
CA PRO A 184 -0.47 -17.90 -11.81
C PRO A 184 -1.12 -18.83 -10.78
N SER A 185 -0.44 -19.11 -9.67
CA SER A 185 -0.98 -19.99 -8.63
C SER A 185 -2.12 -19.34 -7.84
N CYS A 186 -2.13 -18.02 -7.66
CA CYS A 186 -3.28 -17.30 -7.11
C CYS A 186 -4.53 -17.45 -7.99
N TYR A 187 -4.39 -17.31 -9.31
CA TYR A 187 -5.53 -17.51 -10.22
C TYR A 187 -5.94 -18.98 -10.33
N GLU A 188 -4.98 -19.90 -10.40
CA GLU A 188 -5.27 -21.32 -10.38
C GLU A 188 -6.00 -21.72 -9.09
N ARG A 189 -5.58 -21.19 -7.94
CA ARG A 189 -6.32 -21.34 -6.68
C ARG A 189 -7.73 -20.78 -6.79
N LEU A 190 -7.95 -19.56 -7.28
CA LEU A 190 -9.33 -19.04 -7.44
C LEU A 190 -10.18 -19.88 -8.41
N GLN A 191 -9.56 -20.45 -9.44
CA GLN A 191 -10.24 -21.31 -10.42
C GLN A 191 -10.48 -22.73 -9.91
N ARG A 192 -9.65 -23.20 -8.98
CA ARG A 192 -9.70 -24.56 -8.40
C ARG A 192 -10.21 -24.60 -6.97
N GLU A 193 -10.36 -23.47 -6.26
CA GLU A 193 -10.71 -23.39 -4.85
C GLU A 193 -12.10 -24.00 -4.65
N GLU A 194 -12.06 -25.30 -4.35
CA GLU A 194 -12.67 -26.00 -3.22
C GLU A 194 -14.14 -25.73 -2.91
N TRP A 195 -14.92 -25.30 -3.91
CA TRP A 195 -16.33 -25.68 -3.99
C TRP A 195 -16.45 -27.02 -4.73
N GLY A 196 -15.57 -27.98 -4.42
CA GLY A 196 -15.60 -29.30 -5.04
C GLY A 196 -16.90 -30.05 -4.74
N ASP A 197 -16.90 -31.35 -4.99
CA ASP A 197 -18.01 -32.29 -4.73
C ASP A 197 -18.50 -32.34 -3.27
N GLN A 198 -17.99 -31.47 -2.38
CA GLN A 198 -18.45 -31.29 -1.00
C GLN A 198 -19.56 -30.25 -0.83
N LEU A 199 -19.94 -29.53 -1.90
CA LEU A 199 -21.06 -28.57 -1.84
C LEU A 199 -22.40 -29.13 -2.34
N TRP A 200 -22.44 -30.38 -2.81
CA TRP A 200 -23.63 -31.06 -3.32
C TRP A 200 -23.65 -32.54 -2.91
#